data_AF-A0AAJ1N106-F1
#
_entry.id   AF-A0AAJ1N106-F1
#
_cell.length_a   1.000
_cell.length_b   1.000
_cell.length_c   1.000
_cell.angle_alpha   90.00
_cell.angle_beta   90.00
_cell.angle_gamma   90.00
#
_symmetry.space_group_name_H-M   'P 1'
#
loop_
_entity.id
_entity.type
_entity.pdbx_description
1 polymer ?
#
loop_
_entity_poly.entity_id
_entity_poly.type
_entity_poly.pdbx_seq_one_letter_code
_entity_poly.pdbx_strand_id
1 'polypeptide(L)'
;MMTADRRVVVTGMGIVSAFGSHLDTVWKKLSNGESAIKPLIFDDNGVCPVKYAAQVDFDALLAEYPAYLPEACITEKRGVMGVIAASKALEDAGLASSQRMDKHIGIYGCSGVSELSEDDRHLWRKHNHGENSEQAIQALFEQRHNLSTYSGIRCSNDGMVKEIARRFSLSGPVINVNAACAGRLMPLGWLVNPSKGEKLPSCWQVGLIQS
;
A
#
# COMPACT_ATOMS: atom_id res chain seq x y z
N MET A 1 -29.13 -22.66 14.34
CA MET A 1 -27.91 -22.66 15.17
C MET A 1 -27.41 -21.23 15.24
N MET A 2 -27.64 -20.52 16.34
CA MET A 2 -27.22 -19.12 16.50
C MET A 2 -25.69 -19.05 16.43
N THR A 3 -25.16 -18.35 15.43
CA THR A 3 -23.72 -18.05 15.34
C THR A 3 -23.36 -17.17 16.52
N ALA A 4 -22.51 -17.67 17.42
CA ALA A 4 -21.92 -16.82 18.45
C ALA A 4 -21.20 -15.65 17.76
N ASP A 5 -21.67 -14.43 18.01
CA ASP A 5 -21.10 -13.20 17.48
C ASP A 5 -19.64 -13.11 17.96
N ARG A 6 -18.68 -13.38 17.06
CA ARG A 6 -17.26 -13.29 17.40
C ARG A 6 -16.90 -11.82 17.48
N ARG A 7 -16.56 -11.35 18.68
CA ARG A 7 -16.07 -9.98 18.86
C ARG A 7 -14.75 -9.81 18.13
N VAL A 8 -14.65 -8.74 17.34
CA VAL A 8 -13.43 -8.31 16.65
C VAL A 8 -12.79 -7.20 17.48
N VAL A 9 -11.48 -7.27 17.68
CA VAL A 9 -10.69 -6.27 18.40
C VAL A 9 -9.47 -5.88 17.56
N VAL A 10 -9.04 -4.62 17.68
CA VAL A 10 -7.78 -4.14 17.10
C VAL A 10 -6.68 -4.41 18.12
N THR A 11 -5.70 -5.23 17.75
CA THR A 11 -4.59 -5.59 18.65
C THR A 11 -3.31 -4.83 18.35
N GLY A 12 -3.16 -4.28 17.15
CA GLY A 12 -2.02 -3.45 16.79
C GLY A 12 -2.26 -2.65 15.52
N MET A 13 -1.53 -1.56 15.36
CA MET A 13 -1.65 -0.65 14.23
C MET A 13 -0.28 -0.25 13.68
N GLY A 14 -0.23 -0.02 12.37
CA GLY A 14 0.95 0.48 11.69
C GLY A 14 0.56 1.47 10.61
N ILE A 15 1.43 2.45 10.38
CA ILE A 15 1.15 3.55 9.48
C ILE A 15 2.40 3.95 8.71
N VAL A 16 2.21 4.31 7.45
CA VAL A 16 3.15 5.09 6.65
C VAL A 16 2.35 6.23 6.03
N SER A 17 2.83 7.46 6.22
CA SER A 17 2.16 8.68 5.76
C SER A 17 3.18 9.77 5.47
N ALA A 18 2.74 10.91 4.93
CA ALA A 18 3.58 12.09 4.73
C ALA A 18 4.12 12.70 6.04
N PHE A 19 3.57 12.32 7.20
CA PHE A 19 4.11 12.67 8.51
C PHE A 19 5.20 11.70 9.01
N GLY A 20 5.43 10.60 8.29
CA GLY A 20 6.38 9.55 8.62
C GLY A 20 5.70 8.20 8.88
N SER A 21 6.48 7.28 9.43
CA SER A 21 6.10 5.88 9.69
C SER A 21 5.73 5.60 11.16
N HIS A 22 5.87 6.56 12.07
CA HIS A 22 5.67 6.37 13.51
C HIS A 22 4.27 6.81 13.95
N LEU A 23 3.52 5.89 14.55
CA LEU A 23 2.11 6.11 14.92
C LEU A 23 1.93 7.32 15.86
N ASP A 24 2.73 7.40 16.93
CA ASP A 24 2.64 8.50 17.91
C ASP A 24 2.94 9.85 17.27
N THR A 25 3.96 9.91 16.40
CA THR A 25 4.31 11.13 15.67
C THR A 25 3.18 11.57 14.75
N VAL A 26 2.61 10.63 13.98
CA VAL A 26 1.50 10.92 13.07
C VAL A 26 0.28 11.39 13.86
N TRP A 27 -0.07 10.69 14.94
CA TRP A 27 -1.21 11.02 15.79
C TRP A 27 -1.06 12.40 16.44
N LYS A 28 0.13 12.72 16.97
CA LYS A 28 0.42 14.02 17.58
C LYS A 28 0.25 15.15 16.57
N LYS A 29 0.86 15.02 15.38
CA LYS A 29 0.78 16.05 14.34
C LYS A 29 -0.65 16.28 13.85
N LEU A 30 -1.40 15.20 13.62
CA LEU A 30 -2.81 15.28 13.26
C LEU A 30 -3.65 15.95 14.36
N SER A 31 -3.43 15.57 15.62
CA SER A 31 -4.14 16.14 16.78
C SER A 31 -3.84 17.63 16.99
N ASN A 32 -2.65 18.08 16.57
CA ASN A 32 -2.25 19.49 16.60
C ASN A 32 -2.76 20.30 15.39
N GLY A 33 -3.47 19.68 14.44
CA GLY A 33 -3.93 20.33 13.22
C GLY A 33 -2.80 20.68 12.25
N GLU A 34 -1.65 20.01 12.34
CA GLU A 34 -0.56 20.20 11.38
C GLU A 34 -0.98 19.69 9.99
N SER A 35 -0.47 20.33 8.93
CA SER A 35 -0.69 19.90 7.55
C SER A 35 0.56 19.22 6.99
N ALA A 36 0.37 18.06 6.38
CA ALA A 36 1.43 17.37 5.63
C ALA A 36 1.51 17.80 4.15
N ILE A 37 0.55 18.62 3.69
CA ILE A 37 0.50 19.10 2.31
C ILE A 37 1.63 20.12 2.10
N LYS A 38 2.50 19.84 1.13
CA LYS A 38 3.65 20.67 0.77
C LYS A 38 3.66 20.93 -0.74
N PRO A 39 4.37 21.98 -1.20
CA PRO A 39 4.61 22.17 -2.62
C PRO A 39 5.23 20.92 -3.26
N LEU A 40 4.70 20.52 -4.41
CA LEU A 40 5.29 19.48 -5.25
C LEU A 40 6.55 20.03 -5.89
N ILE A 41 7.69 19.40 -5.61
CA ILE A 41 8.95 19.68 -6.29
C ILE A 41 9.14 18.59 -7.34
N PHE A 42 9.24 19.01 -8.60
CA PHE A 42 9.54 18.12 -9.72
C PHE A 42 10.95 18.46 -10.20
N ASP A 43 11.76 17.44 -10.47
CA ASP A 43 13.13 17.61 -10.97
C ASP A 43 13.18 18.12 -12.41
N ASP A 44 12.08 18.01 -13.13
CA ASP A 44 11.99 18.42 -14.53
C ASP A 44 10.68 19.18 -14.80
N ASN A 45 10.69 20.01 -15.85
CA ASN A 45 9.70 21.03 -16.22
C ASN A 45 8.29 20.51 -16.60
N GLY A 46 7.79 19.48 -15.90
CA GLY A 46 6.46 18.92 -16.08
C GLY A 46 5.37 19.95 -15.80
N VAL A 47 4.47 20.13 -16.77
CA VAL A 47 3.27 20.96 -16.61
C VAL A 47 2.22 20.16 -15.83
N CYS A 48 2.47 19.89 -14.55
CA CYS A 48 1.43 19.41 -13.65
C CYS A 48 0.60 20.62 -13.16
N PRO A 49 -0.72 20.67 -13.42
CA PRO A 49 -1.57 21.75 -12.91
C PRO A 49 -1.70 21.70 -11.37
N VAL A 50 -1.48 20.52 -10.76
CA VAL A 50 -1.46 20.34 -9.32
C VAL A 50 -0.07 20.73 -8.78
N LYS A 51 -0.04 21.60 -7.76
CA LYS A 51 1.20 22.15 -7.20
C LYS A 51 1.47 21.74 -5.75
N TYR A 52 0.56 21.01 -5.13
CA TYR A 52 0.65 20.63 -3.72
C TYR A 52 0.24 19.17 -3.56
N ALA A 53 0.94 18.44 -2.69
CA ALA A 53 0.57 17.08 -2.29
C ALA A 53 1.15 16.75 -0.91
N ALA A 54 0.63 15.69 -0.30
CA ALA A 54 1.21 15.08 0.89
C ALA A 54 2.13 13.93 0.47
N GLN A 55 3.38 14.24 0.13
CA GLN A 55 4.35 13.24 -0.31
C GLN A 55 4.94 12.49 0.89
N VAL A 56 5.07 11.17 0.75
CA VAL A 56 5.95 10.38 1.61
C VAL A 56 7.37 10.54 1.06
N ASP A 57 8.31 10.91 1.93
CA ASP A 57 9.74 10.86 1.60
C ASP A 57 10.15 9.39 1.50
N PHE A 58 10.11 8.86 0.28
CA PHE A 58 10.30 7.44 0.03
C PHE A 58 11.76 7.03 0.23
N ASP A 59 12.72 7.88 -0.15
CA ASP A 59 14.15 7.56 0.00
C ASP A 59 14.53 7.53 1.49
N ALA A 60 14.05 8.48 2.29
CA ALA A 60 14.21 8.43 3.73
C ALA A 60 13.55 7.18 4.33
N LEU A 61 12.36 6.80 3.84
CA LEU A 61 11.67 5.58 4.27
C LEU A 61 12.49 4.33 3.95
N LEU A 62 13.09 4.23 2.75
CA LEU A 62 13.95 3.10 2.38
C LEU A 62 15.22 3.04 3.24
N ALA A 63 15.82 4.19 3.54
CA ALA A 63 17.00 4.28 4.40
C ALA A 63 16.71 3.87 5.85
N GLU A 64 15.51 4.16 6.36
CA GLU A 64 15.06 3.75 7.69
C GLU A 64 14.75 2.24 7.76
N TYR A 65 14.28 1.66 6.65
CA TYR A 65 13.79 0.28 6.58
C TYR A 65 14.48 -0.57 5.49
N PRO A 66 15.83 -0.67 5.46
CA PRO A 66 16.55 -1.35 4.38
C PRO A 66 16.25 -2.86 4.35
N ALA A 67 15.91 -3.43 5.51
CA ALA A 67 15.49 -4.83 5.58
C ALA A 67 14.19 -5.08 4.81
N TYR A 68 13.28 -4.10 4.73
CA TYR A 68 11.92 -4.24 4.18
C TYR A 68 11.83 -4.01 2.66
N LEU A 69 12.98 -3.82 2.00
CA LEU A 69 13.06 -3.75 0.55
C LEU A 69 12.62 -5.10 -0.04
N PRO A 70 11.56 -5.15 -0.86
CA PRO A 70 11.19 -6.35 -1.59
C PRO A 70 12.21 -6.61 -2.69
N GLU A 71 12.29 -7.85 -3.19
CA GLU A 71 13.04 -8.10 -4.42
C GLU A 71 12.45 -7.25 -5.56
N ALA A 72 13.31 -6.78 -6.46
CA ALA A 72 12.91 -5.88 -7.54
C ALA A 72 11.74 -6.46 -8.34
N CYS A 73 10.79 -5.59 -8.73
CA CYS A 73 9.60 -5.94 -9.52
C CYS A 73 8.53 -6.81 -8.82
N ILE A 74 8.69 -7.18 -7.54
CA ILE A 74 7.62 -7.88 -6.82
C ILE A 74 6.49 -6.91 -6.46
N THR A 75 6.84 -5.72 -5.99
CA THR A 75 5.85 -4.72 -5.62
C THR A 75 6.36 -3.30 -5.82
N GLU A 76 5.43 -2.37 -6.03
CA GLU A 76 5.69 -0.95 -6.27
C GLU A 76 5.89 -0.18 -4.95
N LYS A 77 6.18 1.12 -5.02
CA LYS A 77 6.42 1.98 -3.84
C LYS A 77 5.35 1.82 -2.76
N ARG A 78 4.09 1.79 -3.17
CA ARG A 78 2.94 1.51 -2.31
C ARG A 78 3.08 0.18 -1.56
N GLY A 79 3.49 -0.88 -2.24
CA GLY A 79 3.71 -2.17 -1.61
C GLY A 79 4.78 -2.16 -0.55
N VAL A 80 5.89 -1.45 -0.80
CA VAL A 80 6.94 -1.24 0.22
C VAL A 80 6.37 -0.54 1.46
N MET A 81 5.61 0.54 1.26
CA MET A 81 4.93 1.24 2.36
C MET A 81 3.96 0.32 3.10
N GLY A 82 3.22 -0.52 2.37
CA GLY A 82 2.29 -1.50 2.94
C GLY A 82 2.99 -2.58 3.76
N VAL A 83 4.16 -3.06 3.31
CA VAL A 83 4.99 -4.02 4.04
C VAL A 83 5.53 -3.42 5.33
N ILE A 84 6.02 -2.17 5.29
CA ILE A 84 6.50 -1.47 6.48
C ILE A 84 5.35 -1.26 7.47
N ALA A 85 4.21 -0.75 7.00
CA ALA A 85 3.03 -0.56 7.85
C ALA A 85 2.53 -1.88 8.48
N ALA A 86 2.50 -2.97 7.70
CA ALA A 86 2.14 -4.29 8.20
C ALA A 86 3.11 -4.79 9.27
N SER A 87 4.43 -4.59 9.09
CA SER A 87 5.42 -4.96 10.10
C SER A 87 5.17 -4.24 11.42
N LYS A 88 4.99 -2.92 11.36
CA LYS A 88 4.74 -2.11 12.56
C LYS A 88 3.45 -2.52 13.25
N ALA A 89 2.40 -2.86 12.50
CA ALA A 89 1.15 -3.36 13.06
C ALA A 89 1.32 -4.72 13.77
N LEU A 90 2.16 -5.60 13.22
CA LEU A 90 2.49 -6.91 13.81
C LEU A 90 3.32 -6.76 15.08
N GLU A 91 4.29 -5.85 15.07
CA GLU A 91 5.12 -5.48 16.22
C GLU A 91 4.29 -4.89 17.35
N ASP A 92 3.40 -3.93 17.04
CA ASP A 92 2.49 -3.28 17.99
C ASP A 92 1.51 -4.29 18.62
N ALA A 93 1.04 -5.28 17.82
CA ALA A 93 0.23 -6.38 18.34
C ALA A 93 0.99 -7.41 19.16
N GLY A 94 2.32 -7.29 19.26
CA GLY A 94 3.18 -8.24 19.95
C GLY A 94 3.19 -9.62 19.30
N LEU A 95 2.97 -9.73 17.98
CA LEU A 95 2.86 -11.00 17.25
C LEU A 95 4.18 -11.38 16.58
N ALA A 96 5.09 -11.94 17.38
CA ALA A 96 6.38 -12.47 16.92
C ALA A 96 6.20 -13.62 15.91
N SER A 97 7.24 -13.87 15.11
CA SER A 97 7.23 -14.91 14.05
C SER A 97 6.77 -16.28 14.53
N SER A 98 7.20 -16.71 15.72
CA SER A 98 6.82 -17.99 16.31
C SER A 98 5.33 -18.07 16.67
N GLN A 99 4.71 -16.96 17.06
CA GLN A 99 3.29 -16.92 17.44
C GLN A 99 2.34 -16.86 16.23
N ARG A 100 2.89 -16.67 15.02
CA ARG A 100 2.13 -16.60 13.76
C ARG A 100 1.96 -17.96 13.09
N MET A 101 2.94 -18.85 13.24
CA MET A 101 2.97 -20.13 12.52
C MET A 101 1.79 -21.05 12.86
N ASP A 102 1.27 -20.97 14.09
CA ASP A 102 0.14 -21.80 14.54
C ASP A 102 -1.24 -21.13 14.30
N LYS A 103 -1.27 -19.96 13.67
CA LYS A 103 -2.50 -19.19 13.46
C LYS A 103 -2.86 -19.10 11.97
N HIS A 104 -4.14 -19.30 11.65
CA HIS A 104 -4.69 -18.97 10.33
C HIS A 104 -4.86 -17.45 10.21
N ILE A 105 -3.77 -16.79 9.83
CA ILE A 105 -3.72 -15.33 9.66
C ILE A 105 -3.87 -14.99 8.18
N GLY A 106 -4.91 -14.22 7.83
CA GLY A 106 -5.08 -13.67 6.49
C GLY A 106 -4.72 -12.19 6.39
N ILE A 107 -4.56 -11.70 5.16
CA ILE A 107 -4.47 -10.28 4.83
C ILE A 107 -5.58 -9.87 3.86
N TYR A 108 -6.22 -8.76 4.21
CA TYR A 108 -7.15 -8.04 3.37
C TYR A 108 -6.56 -6.65 3.07
N GLY A 109 -5.98 -6.51 1.89
CA GLY A 109 -5.47 -5.23 1.42
C GLY A 109 -6.51 -4.45 0.63
N CYS A 110 -6.26 -3.16 0.54
CA CYS A 110 -6.86 -2.32 -0.48
C CYS A 110 -5.76 -1.51 -1.16
N SER A 111 -5.61 -1.73 -2.46
CA SER A 111 -4.84 -0.86 -3.33
C SER A 111 -5.72 -0.25 -4.43
N GLY A 112 -5.55 1.06 -4.62
CA GLY A 112 -6.17 1.80 -5.72
C GLY A 112 -5.45 1.53 -7.03
N VAL A 113 -5.16 2.60 -7.78
CA VAL A 113 -4.43 2.53 -9.04
C VAL A 113 -2.94 2.36 -8.75
N SER A 114 -2.25 1.52 -9.52
CA SER A 114 -0.79 1.42 -9.46
C SER A 114 -0.15 2.79 -9.72
N GLU A 115 0.89 3.13 -8.96
CA GLU A 115 1.62 4.37 -9.10
C GLU A 115 2.39 4.36 -10.42
N LEU A 116 2.04 5.29 -11.30
CA LEU A 116 2.90 5.72 -12.39
C LEU A 116 3.75 6.86 -11.87
N SER A 117 5.07 6.68 -11.86
CA SER A 117 5.99 7.76 -11.48
C SER A 117 5.82 8.95 -12.43
N GLU A 118 6.25 10.16 -12.03
CA GLU A 118 6.23 11.28 -12.98
C GLU A 118 7.18 11.06 -14.17
N ASP A 119 8.26 10.31 -14.00
CA ASP A 119 9.12 9.87 -15.11
C ASP A 119 8.33 8.97 -16.07
N ASP A 120 7.54 8.03 -15.54
CA ASP A 120 6.67 7.15 -16.33
C ASP A 120 5.59 7.98 -17.05
N ARG A 121 5.02 8.99 -16.37
CA ARG A 121 4.02 9.92 -16.95
C ARG A 121 4.63 10.85 -18.00
N HIS A 122 5.89 11.25 -17.84
CA HIS A 122 6.61 12.05 -18.83
C HIS A 122 6.88 11.24 -20.09
N LEU A 123 7.36 10.00 -19.94
CA LEU A 123 7.48 9.06 -21.05
C LEU A 123 6.12 8.88 -21.74
N TRP A 124 5.04 8.71 -20.98
CA TRP A 124 3.68 8.64 -21.53
C TRP A 124 3.30 9.90 -22.32
N ARG A 125 3.54 11.11 -21.78
CA ARG A 125 3.22 12.40 -22.44
C ARG A 125 4.00 12.61 -23.73
N LYS A 126 5.29 12.24 -23.76
CA LYS A 126 6.14 12.29 -24.96
C LYS A 126 5.67 11.37 -26.09
N HIS A 127 4.95 10.29 -25.77
CA HIS A 127 4.44 9.36 -26.79
C HIS A 127 2.97 9.63 -27.14
N ASN A 128 2.21 10.31 -26.27
CA ASN A 128 0.79 10.65 -26.47
C ASN A 128 0.55 11.99 -27.18
N HIS A 129 1.39 12.37 -28.14
CA HIS A 129 1.21 13.57 -28.97
C HIS A 129 -0.01 13.49 -29.94
N GLY A 130 -1.16 12.96 -29.49
CA GLY A 130 -2.44 13.00 -30.20
C GLY A 130 -2.97 11.67 -30.77
N GLU A 131 -2.37 10.51 -30.47
CA GLU A 131 -2.80 9.21 -31.02
C GLU A 131 -3.19 8.18 -29.95
N ASN A 132 -3.87 7.11 -30.38
CA ASN A 132 -4.60 6.10 -29.59
C ASN A 132 -3.89 5.65 -28.30
N SER A 133 -4.63 5.71 -27.18
CA SER A 133 -4.18 5.32 -25.83
C SER A 133 -3.55 3.93 -25.72
N GLU A 134 -3.90 3.00 -26.61
CA GLU A 134 -3.34 1.64 -26.64
C GLU A 134 -1.86 1.62 -27.06
N GLN A 135 -1.47 2.44 -28.05
CA GLN A 135 -0.09 2.50 -28.54
C GLN A 135 0.84 3.11 -27.48
N ALA A 136 0.34 4.07 -26.71
CA ALA A 136 1.09 4.68 -25.62
C ALA A 136 1.33 3.72 -24.45
N ILE A 137 0.34 2.87 -24.11
CA ILE A 137 0.51 1.83 -23.10
C ILE A 137 1.51 0.78 -23.57
N GLN A 138 1.44 0.37 -24.84
CA GLN A 138 2.38 -0.58 -25.44
C GLN A 138 3.83 -0.04 -25.41
N ALA A 139 4.04 1.22 -25.79
CA ALA A 139 5.35 1.87 -25.74
C ALA A 139 5.93 1.93 -24.32
N LEU A 140 5.10 2.22 -23.31
CA LEU A 140 5.53 2.17 -21.91
C LEU A 140 5.90 0.75 -21.46
N PHE A 141 5.12 -0.26 -21.85
CA PHE A 141 5.43 -1.65 -21.53
C PHE A 141 6.72 -2.14 -22.17
N GLU A 142 7.06 -1.69 -23.38
CA GLU A 142 8.33 -2.00 -24.05
C GLU A 142 9.52 -1.38 -23.32
N GLN A 143 9.35 -0.20 -22.75
CA GLN A 143 10.38 0.51 -21.98
C GLN A 143 10.42 0.15 -20.50
N ARG A 144 9.64 -0.84 -20.04
CA ARG A 144 9.55 -1.24 -18.63
C ARG A 144 10.89 -1.52 -17.95
N HIS A 145 11.90 -1.91 -18.74
CA HIS A 145 13.26 -2.18 -18.27
C HIS A 145 14.00 -0.91 -17.81
N ASN A 146 13.63 0.25 -18.37
CA ASN A 146 14.18 1.56 -18.03
C ASN A 146 13.43 2.24 -16.88
N LEU A 147 12.27 1.69 -16.47
CA LEU A 147 11.47 2.24 -15.38
C LEU A 147 12.04 1.79 -14.02
N SER A 148 11.75 2.58 -12.98
CA SER A 148 12.02 2.23 -11.59
C SER A 148 11.59 0.79 -11.31
N THR A 149 12.40 0.06 -10.54
CA THR A 149 12.07 -1.30 -10.08
C THR A 149 10.81 -1.35 -9.22
N TYR A 150 10.36 -0.19 -8.73
CA TYR A 150 9.13 0.01 -7.97
C TYR A 150 8.00 0.67 -8.80
N SER A 151 8.11 0.72 -10.13
CA SER A 151 7.06 1.25 -11.00
C SER A 151 5.83 0.33 -11.00
N GLY A 152 4.65 0.93 -10.91
CA GLY A 152 3.37 0.24 -11.02
C GLY A 152 3.13 -0.44 -12.37
N ILE A 153 3.90 -0.10 -13.41
CA ILE A 153 3.88 -0.80 -14.71
C ILE A 153 4.53 -2.18 -14.61
N ARG A 154 5.55 -2.31 -13.76
CA ARG A 154 6.29 -3.56 -13.57
C ARG A 154 5.64 -4.47 -12.53
N CYS A 155 4.81 -3.92 -11.66
CA CYS A 155 4.29 -4.59 -10.48
C CYS A 155 2.78 -4.80 -10.59
N SER A 156 2.32 -6.02 -10.30
CA SER A 156 0.89 -6.30 -10.17
C SER A 156 0.30 -5.46 -9.04
N ASN A 157 -0.95 -4.98 -9.20
CA ASN A 157 -1.66 -4.28 -8.13
C ASN A 157 -1.80 -5.15 -6.86
N ASP A 158 -1.85 -6.48 -7.03
CA ASP A 158 -1.89 -7.44 -5.92
C ASP A 158 -0.52 -7.70 -5.29
N GLY A 159 0.56 -7.14 -5.86
CA GLY A 159 1.92 -7.33 -5.40
C GLY A 159 2.09 -6.97 -3.93
N MET A 160 1.37 -5.95 -3.45
CA MET A 160 1.39 -5.53 -2.04
C MET A 160 0.92 -6.67 -1.11
N VAL A 161 -0.29 -7.20 -1.30
CA VAL A 161 -0.83 -8.24 -0.41
C VAL A 161 -0.07 -9.55 -0.54
N LYS A 162 0.41 -9.87 -1.74
CA LYS A 162 1.23 -11.06 -2.00
C LYS A 162 2.56 -10.98 -1.27
N GLU A 163 3.22 -9.83 -1.33
CA GLU A 163 4.51 -9.64 -0.66
C GLU A 163 4.36 -9.67 0.86
N ILE A 164 3.33 -9.02 1.41
CA ILE A 164 3.05 -9.07 2.85
C ILE A 164 2.75 -10.52 3.28
N ALA A 165 1.90 -11.24 2.54
CA ALA A 165 1.58 -12.63 2.86
C ALA A 165 2.81 -13.54 2.84
N ARG A 166 3.63 -13.44 1.79
CA ARG A 166 4.88 -14.20 1.64
C ARG A 166 5.85 -13.89 2.77
N ARG A 167 6.07 -12.60 3.03
CA ARG A 167 7.08 -12.11 3.97
C ARG A 167 6.75 -12.43 5.42
N PHE A 168 5.47 -12.42 5.77
CA PHE A 168 5.03 -12.76 7.12
C PHE A 168 4.50 -14.19 7.26
N SER A 169 4.69 -15.04 6.23
CA SER A 169 4.28 -16.44 6.21
C SER A 169 2.81 -16.64 6.59
N LEU A 170 1.94 -15.79 6.04
CA LEU A 170 0.51 -15.81 6.30
C LEU A 170 -0.13 -17.01 5.59
N SER A 171 -0.93 -17.78 6.33
CA SER A 171 -1.56 -19.03 5.86
C SER A 171 -3.07 -18.92 5.63
N GLY A 172 -3.66 -17.77 5.97
CA GLY A 172 -5.07 -17.46 5.72
C GLY A 172 -5.29 -16.78 4.37
N PRO A 173 -6.50 -16.23 4.13
CA PRO A 173 -6.84 -15.59 2.87
C PRO A 173 -5.93 -14.41 2.55
N VAL A 174 -5.57 -14.28 1.27
CA VAL A 174 -4.80 -13.15 0.73
C VAL A 174 -5.68 -12.46 -0.30
N ILE A 175 -6.34 -11.38 0.11
CA ILE A 175 -7.36 -10.72 -0.70
C ILE A 175 -6.97 -9.25 -0.87
N ASN A 176 -7.01 -8.77 -2.10
CA ASN A 176 -6.89 -7.37 -2.44
C ASN A 176 -8.23 -6.86 -2.97
N VAL A 177 -8.79 -5.85 -2.33
CA VAL A 177 -10.05 -5.22 -2.77
C VAL A 177 -9.72 -3.86 -3.37
N ASN A 178 -10.13 -3.64 -4.61
CA ASN A 178 -10.08 -2.33 -5.23
C ASN A 178 -11.48 -1.71 -5.22
N ALA A 179 -11.66 -0.66 -4.41
CA ALA A 179 -12.89 0.14 -4.41
C ALA A 179 -12.58 1.64 -4.32
N ALA A 180 -11.53 2.08 -5.00
CA ALA A 180 -11.06 3.48 -5.00
C ALA A 180 -10.95 4.04 -3.56
N CYS A 181 -11.38 5.28 -3.32
CA CYS A 181 -11.29 5.95 -2.02
C CYS A 181 -12.07 5.25 -0.90
N ALA A 182 -13.11 4.46 -1.23
CA ALA A 182 -13.90 3.71 -0.26
C ALA A 182 -13.27 2.35 0.10
N GLY A 183 -12.24 1.92 -0.63
CA GLY A 183 -11.70 0.56 -0.52
C GLY A 183 -11.11 0.22 0.85
N ARG A 184 -10.76 1.20 1.69
CA ARG A 184 -10.33 0.94 3.07
C ARG A 184 -11.50 0.53 3.99
N LEU A 185 -12.73 0.94 3.71
CA LEU A 185 -13.86 0.61 4.60
C LEU A 185 -14.44 -0.78 4.32
N MET A 186 -14.26 -1.30 3.11
CA MET A 186 -14.84 -2.59 2.71
C MET A 186 -14.21 -3.81 3.39
N PRO A 187 -12.86 -3.93 3.49
CA PRO A 187 -12.23 -4.99 4.27
C PRO A 187 -12.70 -5.03 5.72
N LEU A 188 -12.81 -3.89 6.42
CA LEU A 188 -13.35 -3.83 7.79
C LEU A 188 -14.75 -4.45 7.86
N GLY A 189 -15.63 -4.11 6.91
CA GLY A 189 -16.98 -4.67 6.85
C GLY A 189 -17.01 -6.18 6.67
N TRP A 190 -16.09 -6.74 5.88
CA TRP A 190 -15.99 -8.20 5.66
C TRP A 190 -15.44 -8.93 6.89
N LEU A 191 -14.59 -8.27 7.69
CA LEU A 191 -14.06 -8.83 8.94
C LEU A 191 -15.09 -8.82 10.07
N VAL A 192 -15.95 -7.80 10.11
CA VAL A 192 -16.95 -7.61 11.17
C VAL A 192 -18.26 -8.35 10.86
N ASN A 193 -18.56 -8.66 9.60
CA ASN A 193 -19.77 -9.41 9.22
C ASN A 193 -19.45 -10.68 8.39
N PRO A 194 -19.07 -11.79 9.05
CA PRO A 194 -18.75 -13.05 8.39
C PRO A 194 -19.99 -13.80 7.84
N SER A 195 -21.20 -13.23 7.87
CA SER A 195 -22.42 -13.91 7.37
C SER A 195 -22.39 -14.22 5.85
N LYS A 196 -21.37 -13.75 5.12
CA LYS A 196 -21.16 -14.01 3.69
C LYS A 196 -19.80 -14.62 3.32
N GLY A 197 -18.99 -15.08 4.29
CA GLY A 197 -17.66 -15.66 4.01
C GLY A 197 -17.12 -16.46 5.19
N GLU A 198 -16.26 -17.45 4.91
CA GLU A 198 -15.75 -18.44 5.86
C GLU A 198 -15.24 -17.85 7.19
N LYS A 199 -15.28 -18.66 8.26
CA LYS A 199 -14.87 -18.29 9.61
C LYS A 199 -13.39 -17.87 9.64
N LEU A 200 -13.10 -16.61 9.95
CA LEU A 200 -11.73 -16.08 10.03
C LEU A 200 -11.29 -15.93 11.49
N PRO A 201 -10.21 -16.61 11.92
CA PRO A 201 -9.74 -16.54 13.31
C PRO A 201 -8.79 -15.36 13.58
N SER A 202 -8.19 -14.75 12.55
CA SER A 202 -7.35 -13.55 12.64
C SER A 202 -7.07 -12.95 11.26
N CYS A 203 -7.19 -11.63 11.12
CA CYS A 203 -7.09 -10.92 9.83
C CYS A 203 -6.39 -9.57 9.99
N TRP A 204 -5.59 -9.20 9.00
CA TRP A 204 -4.90 -7.91 8.93
C TRP A 204 -5.45 -7.06 7.81
N GLN A 205 -5.49 -5.76 8.07
CA GLN A 205 -5.84 -4.79 7.07
C GLN A 205 -4.71 -3.82 6.82
N VAL A 206 -4.35 -3.68 5.55
CA VAL A 206 -3.45 -2.61 5.09
C VAL A 206 -4.23 -1.72 4.14
N GLY A 207 -4.45 -0.48 4.55
CA GLY A 207 -4.97 0.57 3.70
C GLY A 207 -3.85 1.56 3.40
N LEU A 208 -3.68 1.91 2.13
CA LEU A 208 -2.87 3.05 1.71
C LEU A 208 -3.83 4.20 1.37
N ILE A 209 -3.59 5.38 1.94
CA ILE A 209 -4.27 6.61 1.49
C ILE A 209 -3.35 7.20 0.43
N GLN A 210 -3.76 7.11 -0.83
CA GLN A 210 -3.30 8.06 -1.84
C GLN A 210 -4.22 9.27 -1.74
N SER A 211 -3.66 10.39 -1.30
CA SER A 211 -4.26 11.73 -1.44
C SER A 211 -3.66 12.42 -2.64
#